data_AF-S9P6E8-F1
#
_entry.id   AF-S9P6E8-F1
#
_cell.length_a   1.000
_cell.length_b   1.000
_cell.length_c   1.000
_cell.angle_alpha   90.00
_cell.angle_beta   90.00
_cell.angle_gamma   90.00
#
_symmetry.space_group_name_H-M   'P 1'
#
loop_
_entity.id
_entity.type
_entity.pdbx_description
1 polymer ?
#
loop_
_entity_poly.entity_id
_entity_poly.type
_entity_poly.pdbx_seq_one_letter_code
_entity_poly.pdbx_strand_id
1 'polypeptide(L)'
;MHMSTGSNSGSDSAQTAAQDLQERLRLATPEFTTRGFLFSSMLKAVKELGGDDEVVRRCLEASGETSFVEFFHYPTRSLLLLISTAAEALSGRYGSVEEVLRQMGARGGESYMDTPVGRAVLQQTGTRPQRLMFALQTLYEGLTSYGKPVLSFPRLDQGVLSVQASFMPLAYHEGSIEAISRRMGLTPVSIRARWTGPLSLDLECSW
;
A
#
# COMPACT_ATOMS: atom_id res chain seq x y z
N MET A 1 -39.62 -19.53 29.58
CA MET A 1 -39.01 -18.18 29.56
C MET A 1 -37.83 -18.25 28.60
N HIS A 2 -38.11 -18.01 27.31
CA HIS A 2 -37.12 -18.07 26.23
C HIS A 2 -36.39 -16.73 26.15
N MET A 3 -35.06 -16.72 26.26
CA MET A 3 -34.23 -15.63 25.78
C MET A 3 -33.52 -16.11 24.52
N SER A 4 -34.08 -15.77 23.37
CA SER A 4 -33.39 -15.86 22.08
C SER A 4 -32.43 -14.68 21.98
N THR A 5 -31.13 -14.96 22.06
CA THR A 5 -30.09 -14.02 21.68
C THR A 5 -30.08 -13.92 20.16
N GLY A 6 -30.73 -12.88 19.64
CA GLY A 6 -30.60 -12.48 18.24
C GLY A 6 -29.15 -12.15 17.94
N SER A 7 -28.51 -12.96 17.10
CA SER A 7 -27.24 -12.64 16.48
C SER A 7 -27.47 -11.44 15.57
N ASN A 8 -26.98 -10.27 15.99
CA ASN A 8 -26.93 -9.09 15.15
C ASN A 8 -25.84 -9.35 14.09
N SER A 9 -26.25 -9.90 12.96
CA SER A 9 -25.42 -9.95 11.75
C SER A 9 -25.31 -8.53 11.24
N GLY A 10 -24.28 -7.82 11.68
CA GLY A 10 -23.90 -6.53 11.13
C GLY A 10 -23.64 -6.71 9.64
N SER A 11 -24.61 -6.29 8.83
CA SER A 11 -24.41 -6.07 7.42
C SER A 11 -23.52 -4.83 7.25
N ASP A 12 -22.21 -5.01 7.45
CA ASP A 12 -21.23 -4.03 6.99
C ASP A 12 -21.34 -4.00 5.46
N SER A 13 -21.99 -2.97 4.93
CA SER A 13 -21.84 -2.64 3.52
C SER A 13 -20.35 -2.48 3.28
N ALA A 14 -19.73 -3.41 2.55
CA ALA A 14 -18.31 -3.36 2.24
C ALA A 14 -18.00 -1.99 1.62
N GLN A 15 -17.25 -1.17 2.34
CA GLN A 15 -16.83 0.15 1.88
C GLN A 15 -16.05 -0.04 0.57
N THR A 16 -16.43 0.68 -0.48
CA THR A 16 -15.71 0.61 -1.76
C THR A 16 -14.31 1.22 -1.62
N ALA A 17 -13.35 0.79 -2.46
CA ALA A 17 -11.99 1.33 -2.45
C ALA A 17 -11.95 2.87 -2.67
N ALA A 18 -12.90 3.42 -3.42
CA ALA A 18 -13.03 4.87 -3.60
C ALA A 18 -13.48 5.58 -2.31
N GLN A 19 -14.45 5.01 -1.58
CA GLN A 19 -14.88 5.55 -0.29
C GLN A 19 -13.78 5.44 0.77
N ASP A 20 -12.99 4.36 0.76
CA ASP A 20 -11.83 4.21 1.65
C ASP A 20 -10.77 5.30 1.39
N LEU A 21 -10.44 5.57 0.12
CA LEU A 21 -9.53 6.68 -0.25
C LEU A 21 -10.04 8.04 0.23
N GLN A 22 -11.34 8.32 0.10
CA GLN A 22 -11.93 9.57 0.57
C GLN A 22 -11.84 9.72 2.10
N GLU A 23 -12.06 8.65 2.85
CA GLU A 23 -11.94 8.69 4.31
C GLU A 23 -10.48 8.88 4.74
N ARG A 24 -9.53 8.20 4.07
CA ARG A 24 -8.08 8.40 4.28
C ARG A 24 -7.66 9.84 4.03
N LEU A 25 -8.18 10.46 2.96
CA LEU A 25 -7.95 11.87 2.65
C LEU A 25 -8.46 12.78 3.77
N ARG A 26 -9.61 12.47 4.38
CA ARG A 26 -10.16 13.24 5.50
C ARG A 26 -9.30 13.16 6.76
N LEU A 27 -8.66 12.01 6.99
CA LEU A 27 -7.80 11.76 8.15
C LEU A 27 -6.34 12.20 7.96
N ALA A 28 -5.93 12.53 6.74
CA ALA A 28 -4.57 12.96 6.42
C ALA A 28 -4.33 14.42 6.83
N THR A 29 -3.91 14.61 8.07
CA THR A 29 -3.47 15.90 8.63
C THR A 29 -2.05 16.27 8.17
N PRO A 30 -1.63 17.55 8.28
CA PRO A 30 -0.32 18.02 7.79
C PRO A 30 0.91 17.36 8.44
N GLU A 31 0.77 16.77 9.62
CA GLU A 31 1.86 16.11 10.35
C GLU A 31 2.30 14.79 9.67
N PHE A 32 1.42 14.19 8.87
CA PHE A 32 1.72 12.95 8.17
C PHE A 32 2.46 13.22 6.87
N THR A 33 3.72 12.80 6.80
CA THR A 33 4.55 12.99 5.62
C THR A 33 5.13 11.67 5.09
N THR A 34 5.28 11.64 3.78
CA THR A 34 5.77 10.48 3.02
C THR A 34 6.94 10.90 2.14
N ARG A 35 7.92 10.01 1.95
CA ARG A 35 9.07 10.27 1.07
C ARG A 35 8.65 10.46 -0.39
N GLY A 36 9.30 11.42 -1.06
CA GLY A 36 9.10 11.72 -2.48
C GLY A 36 9.36 10.54 -3.41
N PHE A 37 10.13 9.55 -2.95
CA PHE A 37 10.31 8.27 -3.66
C PHE A 37 8.98 7.61 -3.99
N LEU A 38 8.03 7.59 -3.03
CA LEU A 38 6.76 6.93 -3.25
C LEU A 38 5.93 7.67 -4.31
N PHE A 39 5.94 9.00 -4.30
CA PHE A 39 5.28 9.81 -5.34
C PHE A 39 5.85 9.54 -6.73
N SER A 40 7.17 9.56 -6.86
CA SER A 40 7.87 9.28 -8.13
C SER A 40 7.54 7.88 -8.64
N SER A 41 7.50 6.90 -7.74
CA SER A 41 7.11 5.52 -8.05
C SER A 41 5.65 5.42 -8.50
N MET A 42 4.73 6.17 -7.90
CA MET A 42 3.32 6.19 -8.32
C MET A 42 3.13 6.83 -9.70
N LEU A 43 3.82 7.94 -10.00
CA LEU A 43 3.77 8.54 -11.34
C LEU A 43 4.33 7.61 -12.41
N LYS A 44 5.42 6.90 -12.11
CA LYS A 44 5.96 5.85 -12.98
C LYS A 44 4.94 4.73 -13.19
N ALA A 45 4.31 4.25 -12.11
CA ALA A 45 3.27 3.23 -12.18
C ALA A 45 2.10 3.66 -13.07
N VAL A 46 1.64 4.91 -12.96
CA VAL A 46 0.57 5.45 -13.82
C VAL A 46 0.92 5.32 -15.30
N LYS A 47 2.15 5.69 -15.70
CA LYS A 47 2.62 5.54 -17.09
C LYS A 47 2.64 4.08 -17.53
N GLU A 48 3.17 3.19 -16.68
CA GLU A 48 3.28 1.76 -16.98
C GLU A 48 1.92 1.05 -17.07
N LEU A 49 0.90 1.58 -16.38
CA LEU A 49 -0.48 1.11 -16.45
C LEU A 49 -1.25 1.70 -17.65
N GLY A 50 -0.56 2.45 -18.52
CA GLY A 50 -1.11 3.01 -19.74
C GLY A 50 -1.85 4.33 -19.56
N GLY A 51 -1.58 5.06 -18.48
CA GLY A 51 -1.91 6.47 -18.37
C GLY A 51 -1.05 7.28 -19.33
N ASP A 52 -1.69 8.16 -20.11
CA ASP A 52 -0.99 9.09 -20.99
C ASP A 52 -0.38 10.26 -20.21
N ASP A 53 0.35 11.13 -20.91
CA ASP A 53 1.00 12.30 -20.28
C ASP A 53 -0.01 13.26 -19.65
N GLU A 54 -1.25 13.30 -20.14
CA GLU A 54 -2.32 14.12 -19.58
C GLU A 54 -2.81 13.56 -18.23
N VAL A 55 -2.99 12.24 -18.12
CA VAL A 55 -3.30 11.58 -16.83
C VAL A 55 -2.17 11.83 -15.84
N VAL A 56 -0.91 11.69 -16.26
CA VAL A 56 0.25 11.94 -15.40
C VAL A 56 0.30 13.39 -14.93
N ARG A 57 0.07 14.35 -15.84
CA ARG A 57 0.00 15.79 -15.51
C ARG A 57 -1.09 16.05 -14.49
N ARG A 58 -2.29 15.49 -14.66
CA ARG A 58 -3.39 15.63 -13.69
C ARG A 58 -3.04 15.05 -12.33
N CYS A 59 -2.38 13.89 -12.29
CA CYS A 59 -1.94 13.28 -11.02
C CYS A 59 -0.92 14.17 -10.29
N LEU A 60 0.01 14.77 -11.03
CA LEU A 60 1.00 15.71 -10.51
C LEU A 60 0.34 16.98 -9.99
N GLU A 61 -0.57 17.58 -10.75
CA GLU A 61 -1.32 18.76 -10.32
C GLU A 61 -2.18 18.50 -9.07
N ALA A 62 -2.84 17.34 -9.01
CA ALA A 62 -3.65 16.95 -7.85
C ALA A 62 -2.81 16.85 -6.57
N SER A 63 -1.53 16.50 -6.70
CA SER A 63 -0.62 16.45 -5.56
C SER A 63 -0.22 17.84 -5.03
N GLY A 64 -0.41 18.90 -5.85
CA GLY A 64 0.03 20.26 -5.55
C GLY A 64 1.51 20.53 -5.81
N GLU A 65 2.24 19.56 -6.38
CA GLU A 65 3.68 19.64 -6.62
C GLU A 65 4.00 19.65 -8.12
N THR A 66 5.19 20.12 -8.50
CA THR A 66 5.68 20.11 -9.90
C THR A 66 6.68 18.99 -10.17
N SER A 67 7.32 18.47 -9.13
CA SER A 67 8.24 17.33 -9.19
C SER A 67 8.52 16.84 -7.78
N PHE A 68 9.11 15.64 -7.67
CA PHE A 68 9.45 15.05 -6.38
C PHE A 68 10.93 14.72 -6.31
N VAL A 69 11.57 15.14 -5.22
CA VAL A 69 12.91 14.71 -4.84
C VAL A 69 12.76 13.50 -3.92
N GLU A 70 13.37 12.37 -4.30
CA GLU A 70 13.09 11.08 -3.66
C GLU A 70 13.26 11.06 -2.13
N PHE A 71 14.26 11.77 -1.62
CA PHE A 71 14.60 11.79 -0.19
C PHE A 71 13.86 12.84 0.63
N PHE A 72 13.12 13.76 -0.01
CA PHE A 72 12.36 14.79 0.68
C PHE A 72 11.02 14.25 1.16
N HIS A 73 10.45 14.91 2.17
CA HIS A 73 9.13 14.56 2.72
C HIS A 73 8.08 15.52 2.20
N TYR A 74 6.94 14.96 1.79
CA TYR A 74 5.80 15.68 1.26
C TYR A 74 4.54 15.30 2.05
N PRO A 75 3.50 16.15 2.10
CA PRO A 75 2.25 15.83 2.78
C PRO A 75 1.63 14.54 2.24
N THR A 76 1.26 13.62 3.12
CA THR A 76 0.63 12.35 2.72
C THR A 76 -0.70 12.57 2.02
N ARG A 77 -1.41 13.64 2.37
CA ARG A 77 -2.60 14.09 1.66
C ARG A 77 -2.33 14.29 0.15
N SER A 78 -1.18 14.85 -0.22
CA SER A 78 -0.79 15.03 -1.62
C SER A 78 -0.62 13.69 -2.35
N LEU A 79 -0.07 12.68 -1.67
CA LEU A 79 0.04 11.33 -2.24
C LEU A 79 -1.34 10.72 -2.46
N LEU A 80 -2.24 10.88 -1.50
CA LEU A 80 -3.60 10.35 -1.61
C LEU A 80 -4.38 11.00 -2.75
N LEU A 81 -4.21 12.30 -2.98
CA LEU A 81 -4.83 13.01 -4.12
C LEU A 81 -4.28 12.51 -5.45
N LEU A 82 -2.95 12.29 -5.53
CA LEU A 82 -2.29 11.72 -6.69
C LEU A 82 -2.85 10.34 -7.04
N ILE A 83 -2.86 9.40 -6.08
CA ILE A 83 -3.33 8.03 -6.34
C ILE A 83 -4.83 7.95 -6.58
N SER A 84 -5.63 8.84 -5.96
CA SER A 84 -7.08 8.91 -6.23
C SER A 84 -7.34 9.33 -7.68
N THR A 85 -6.63 10.37 -8.14
CA THR A 85 -6.73 10.85 -9.53
C THR A 85 -6.32 9.76 -10.53
N ALA A 86 -5.23 9.04 -10.24
CA ALA A 86 -4.78 7.92 -11.05
C ALA A 86 -5.82 6.78 -11.10
N ALA A 87 -6.35 6.39 -9.94
CA ALA A 87 -7.29 5.30 -9.82
C ALA A 87 -8.60 5.60 -10.56
N GLU A 88 -9.12 6.81 -10.44
CA GLU A 88 -10.30 7.25 -11.20
C GLU A 88 -10.04 7.18 -12.72
N ALA A 89 -8.93 7.75 -13.19
CA ALA A 89 -8.61 7.81 -14.62
C ALA A 89 -8.40 6.42 -15.25
N LEU A 90 -7.82 5.47 -14.51
CA LEU A 90 -7.47 4.14 -15.02
C LEU A 90 -8.54 3.08 -14.73
N SER A 91 -9.51 3.35 -13.85
CA SER A 91 -10.51 2.36 -13.41
C SER A 91 -11.29 1.73 -14.56
N GLY A 92 -11.65 2.49 -15.59
CA GLY A 92 -12.36 1.97 -16.76
C GLY A 92 -11.56 0.90 -17.55
N ARG A 93 -10.22 0.94 -17.48
CA ARG A 93 -9.34 -0.03 -18.13
C ARG A 93 -9.11 -1.29 -17.31
N TYR A 94 -9.08 -1.15 -15.99
CA TYR A 94 -8.79 -2.24 -15.05
C TYR A 94 -10.05 -2.80 -14.36
N GLY A 95 -11.22 -2.29 -14.70
CA GLY A 95 -12.52 -2.74 -14.20
C GLY A 95 -12.94 -2.10 -12.87
N SER A 96 -12.00 -1.72 -12.01
CA SER A 96 -12.32 -1.05 -10.74
C SER A 96 -11.18 -0.18 -10.21
N VAL A 97 -11.50 0.75 -9.30
CA VAL A 97 -10.53 1.53 -8.52
C VAL A 97 -9.63 0.62 -7.68
N GLU A 98 -10.21 -0.43 -7.09
CA GLU A 98 -9.48 -1.39 -6.27
C GLU A 98 -8.38 -2.09 -7.08
N GLU A 99 -8.70 -2.53 -8.29
CA GLU A 99 -7.73 -3.20 -9.15
C GLU A 99 -6.63 -2.25 -9.60
N VAL A 100 -6.94 -0.99 -9.92
CA VAL A 100 -5.89 0.00 -10.20
C VAL A 100 -4.96 0.17 -9.00
N LEU A 101 -5.50 0.30 -7.78
CA LEU A 101 -4.68 0.44 -6.57
C LEU A 101 -3.80 -0.79 -6.34
N ARG A 102 -4.32 -1.99 -6.60
CA ARG A 102 -3.55 -3.25 -6.55
C ARG A 102 -2.38 -3.24 -7.53
N GLN A 103 -2.64 -2.85 -8.77
CA GLN A 103 -1.62 -2.76 -9.82
C GLN A 103 -0.59 -1.66 -9.53
N MET A 104 -1.02 -0.49 -9.02
CA MET A 104 -0.12 0.56 -8.55
C MET A 104 0.75 0.07 -7.40
N GLY A 105 0.17 -0.69 -6.46
CA GLY A 105 0.88 -1.40 -5.41
C GLY A 105 2.00 -2.28 -5.97
N ALA A 106 1.67 -3.15 -6.92
CA ALA A 106 2.62 -4.04 -7.56
C ALA A 106 3.80 -3.30 -8.21
N ARG A 107 3.55 -2.24 -8.98
CA ARG A 107 4.59 -1.41 -9.60
C ARG A 107 5.41 -0.62 -8.59
N GLY A 108 4.78 -0.14 -7.51
CA GLY A 108 5.47 0.51 -6.40
C GLY A 108 6.41 -0.44 -5.67
N GLY A 109 5.94 -1.66 -5.36
CA GLY A 109 6.74 -2.72 -4.77
C GLY A 109 7.94 -3.09 -5.65
N GLU A 110 7.73 -3.31 -6.95
CA GLU A 110 8.80 -3.55 -7.93
C GLU A 110 9.83 -2.41 -7.94
N SER A 111 9.36 -1.16 -8.05
CA SER A 111 10.23 0.02 -8.10
C SER A 111 11.07 0.18 -6.83
N TYR A 112 10.53 -0.18 -5.66
CA TYR A 112 11.33 -0.16 -4.43
C TYR A 112 12.46 -1.19 -4.46
N MET A 113 12.20 -2.40 -4.97
CA MET A 113 13.22 -3.44 -5.06
C MET A 113 14.37 -3.06 -6.00
N ASP A 114 14.15 -2.09 -6.88
CA ASP A 114 15.17 -1.52 -7.76
C ASP A 114 15.96 -0.36 -7.12
N THR A 115 15.67 0.03 -5.88
CA THR A 115 16.48 1.02 -5.14
C THR A 115 17.75 0.37 -4.55
N PRO A 116 18.79 1.14 -4.19
CA PRO A 116 19.94 0.59 -3.47
C PRO A 116 19.55 -0.15 -2.18
N VAL A 117 18.57 0.38 -1.43
CA VAL A 117 18.05 -0.25 -0.20
C VAL A 117 17.33 -1.55 -0.53
N GLY A 118 16.43 -1.53 -1.51
CA GLY A 118 15.71 -2.73 -1.96
C GLY A 118 16.64 -3.82 -2.49
N ARG A 119 17.67 -3.46 -3.25
CA ARG A 119 18.69 -4.41 -3.71
C ARG A 119 19.50 -5.00 -2.56
N ALA A 120 19.86 -4.20 -1.57
CA ALA A 120 20.54 -4.69 -0.37
C ALA A 120 19.64 -5.70 0.38
N VAL A 121 18.35 -5.40 0.51
CA VAL A 121 17.36 -6.33 1.05
C VAL A 121 17.35 -7.63 0.26
N LEU A 122 17.26 -7.62 -1.09
CA LEU A 122 17.29 -8.83 -1.93
C LEU A 122 18.53 -9.70 -1.70
N GLN A 123 19.70 -9.07 -1.64
CA GLN A 123 20.97 -9.77 -1.41
C GLN A 123 21.02 -10.43 -0.05
N GLN A 124 20.44 -9.79 0.97
CA GLN A 124 20.42 -10.30 2.34
C GLN A 124 19.31 -11.33 2.57
N THR A 125 18.21 -11.27 1.82
CA THR A 125 16.99 -12.02 2.13
C THR A 125 17.03 -13.50 1.72
N GLY A 126 17.74 -13.90 0.67
CA GLY A 126 17.62 -15.28 0.15
C GLY A 126 16.13 -15.68 -0.06
N THR A 127 15.80 -16.97 0.00
CA THR A 127 14.44 -17.48 -0.30
C THR A 127 13.58 -17.76 0.94
N ARG A 128 13.84 -17.13 2.10
CA ARG A 128 13.07 -17.38 3.33
C ARG A 128 11.91 -16.38 3.49
N PRO A 129 10.64 -16.85 3.61
CA PRO A 129 9.47 -15.98 3.78
C PRO A 129 9.52 -15.04 4.99
N GLN A 130 10.13 -15.45 6.11
CA GLN A 130 10.28 -14.56 7.27
C GLN A 130 11.05 -13.28 6.93
N ARG A 131 11.98 -13.37 5.97
CA ARG A 131 12.79 -12.23 5.57
C ARG A 131 12.01 -11.27 4.66
N LEU A 132 10.95 -11.71 3.98
CA LEU A 132 9.97 -10.80 3.37
C LEU A 132 9.34 -9.93 4.46
N MET A 133 8.93 -10.51 5.58
CA MET A 133 8.30 -9.75 6.66
C MET A 133 9.22 -8.69 7.25
N PHE A 134 10.51 -9.02 7.44
CA PHE A 134 11.51 -8.02 7.86
C PHE A 134 11.74 -6.93 6.79
N ALA A 135 11.78 -7.31 5.51
CA ALA A 135 11.89 -6.35 4.40
C ALA A 135 10.72 -5.35 4.41
N LEU A 136 9.49 -5.84 4.59
CA LEU A 136 8.29 -5.01 4.70
C LEU A 136 8.37 -4.08 5.92
N GLN A 137 8.88 -4.56 7.05
CA GLN A 137 9.07 -3.74 8.23
C GLN A 137 9.99 -2.54 7.94
N THR A 138 11.18 -2.80 7.38
CA THR A 138 12.16 -1.76 6.99
C THR A 138 11.59 -0.78 5.96
N LEU A 139 10.80 -1.30 5.02
CA LEU A 139 10.11 -0.52 4.00
C LEU A 139 9.22 0.57 4.58
N TYR A 140 8.31 0.20 5.49
CA TYR A 140 7.44 1.14 6.18
C TYR A 140 8.23 2.16 6.99
N GLU A 141 9.24 1.70 7.73
CA GLU A 141 10.08 2.58 8.55
C GLU A 141 10.81 3.64 7.70
N GLY A 142 11.24 3.24 6.51
CA GLY A 142 11.96 4.08 5.57
C GLY A 142 11.06 5.07 4.82
N LEU A 143 9.82 4.73 4.49
CA LEU A 143 8.99 5.55 3.57
C LEU A 143 8.14 6.62 4.25
N THR A 144 7.78 6.45 5.52
CA THR A 144 6.81 7.33 6.20
C THR A 144 7.32 7.85 7.55
N SER A 145 6.91 9.07 7.91
CA SER A 145 7.16 9.64 9.25
C SER A 145 6.33 8.94 10.35
N TYR A 146 5.28 8.24 9.94
CA TYR A 146 4.28 7.58 10.76
C TYR A 146 4.22 6.08 10.47
N GLY A 147 3.30 5.40 11.17
CA GLY A 147 2.93 4.02 10.92
C GLY A 147 4.07 3.03 11.01
N LYS A 148 4.78 3.11 12.13
CA LYS A 148 5.84 2.15 12.45
C LYS A 148 5.22 0.77 12.69
N PRO A 149 5.57 -0.22 11.86
CA PRO A 149 4.98 -1.55 11.93
C PRO A 149 5.49 -2.35 13.12
N VAL A 150 4.63 -3.18 13.70
CA VAL A 150 5.00 -4.22 14.65
C VAL A 150 4.95 -5.56 13.92
N LEU A 151 6.10 -6.22 13.85
CA LEU A 151 6.22 -7.55 13.26
C LEU A 151 6.05 -8.63 14.33
N SER A 152 5.20 -9.61 14.06
CA SER A 152 5.04 -10.82 14.88
C SER A 152 4.98 -12.08 14.01
N PHE A 153 5.31 -13.23 14.62
CA PHE A 153 5.21 -14.55 14.02
C PHE A 153 4.32 -15.42 14.90
N PRO A 154 2.98 -15.33 14.77
CA PRO A 154 2.06 -16.09 15.61
C PRO A 154 2.21 -17.61 15.44
N ARG A 155 2.74 -18.05 14.29
CA ARG A 155 3.11 -19.44 14.00
C ARG A 155 4.39 -19.49 13.15
N LEU A 156 4.98 -20.68 13.01
CA LEU A 156 6.20 -20.88 12.20
C LEU A 156 5.98 -20.62 10.70
N ASP A 157 4.76 -20.81 10.23
CA ASP A 157 4.27 -20.68 8.86
C ASP A 157 3.51 -19.37 8.61
N GLN A 158 3.51 -18.44 9.58
CA GLN A 158 2.76 -17.19 9.49
C GLN A 158 3.53 -16.00 10.05
N GLY A 159 3.52 -14.89 9.32
CA GLY A 159 3.98 -13.58 9.76
C GLY A 159 2.85 -12.56 9.69
N VAL A 160 2.81 -11.65 10.66
CA VAL A 160 1.85 -10.54 10.70
C VAL A 160 2.60 -9.23 10.92
N LEU A 161 2.39 -8.27 10.01
CA LEU A 161 2.84 -6.90 10.14
C LEU A 161 1.66 -6.02 10.52
N SER A 162 1.59 -5.61 11.77
CA SER A 162 0.54 -4.71 12.26
C SER A 162 0.99 -3.26 12.13
N VAL A 163 0.21 -2.46 11.42
CA VAL A 163 0.53 -1.06 11.13
C VAL A 163 -0.56 -0.16 11.70
N GLN A 164 -0.17 0.78 12.55
CA GLN A 164 -1.04 1.88 12.97
C GLN A 164 -0.88 3.06 12.00
N ALA A 165 -1.90 3.86 11.74
CA ALA A 165 -1.80 5.03 10.86
C ALA A 165 -1.25 4.75 9.44
N SER A 166 -1.65 3.65 8.79
CA SER A 166 -1.40 3.44 7.36
C SER A 166 -2.43 4.18 6.51
N PHE A 167 -1.94 5.00 5.58
CA PHE A 167 -2.79 5.75 4.64
C PHE A 167 -2.99 5.04 3.30
N MET A 168 -2.13 4.11 2.89
CA MET A 168 -2.35 3.39 1.63
C MET A 168 -3.47 2.34 1.78
N PRO A 169 -4.35 2.14 0.77
CA PRO A 169 -5.44 1.16 0.80
C PRO A 169 -4.96 -0.31 0.87
N LEU A 170 -5.82 -1.25 1.32
CA LEU A 170 -5.48 -2.69 1.41
C LEU A 170 -4.99 -3.26 0.08
N ALA A 171 -5.71 -2.99 -1.02
CA ALA A 171 -5.37 -3.52 -2.34
C ALA A 171 -3.96 -3.11 -2.79
N TYR A 172 -3.55 -1.87 -2.48
CA TYR A 172 -2.19 -1.40 -2.72
C TYR A 172 -1.15 -2.23 -1.96
N HIS A 173 -1.40 -2.51 -0.68
CA HIS A 173 -0.48 -3.32 0.13
C HIS A 173 -0.36 -4.74 -0.39
N GLU A 174 -1.49 -5.38 -0.69
CA GLU A 174 -1.52 -6.75 -1.22
C GLU A 174 -0.72 -6.84 -2.52
N GLY A 175 -1.03 -5.97 -3.50
CA GLY A 175 -0.29 -5.96 -4.78
C GLY A 175 1.20 -5.67 -4.62
N SER A 176 1.57 -4.76 -3.71
CA SER A 176 2.97 -4.44 -3.42
C SER A 176 3.73 -5.65 -2.86
N ILE A 177 3.17 -6.31 -1.84
CA ILE A 177 3.81 -7.46 -1.20
C ILE A 177 3.87 -8.66 -2.15
N GLU A 178 2.83 -8.89 -2.97
CA GLU A 178 2.83 -9.93 -4.00
C GLU A 178 3.93 -9.70 -5.03
N ALA A 179 4.18 -8.46 -5.41
CA ALA A 179 5.24 -8.15 -6.35
C ALA A 179 6.63 -8.30 -5.72
N ILE A 180 6.81 -7.86 -4.47
CA ILE A 180 8.06 -8.03 -3.73
C ILE A 180 8.36 -9.52 -3.51
N SER A 181 7.37 -10.32 -3.11
CA SER A 181 7.56 -11.76 -2.87
C SER A 181 8.00 -12.50 -4.13
N ARG A 182 7.43 -12.14 -5.29
CA ARG A 182 7.87 -12.64 -6.61
C ARG A 182 9.30 -12.22 -6.93
N ARG A 183 9.68 -10.96 -6.67
CA ARG A 183 11.08 -10.48 -6.88
C ARG A 183 12.08 -11.21 -5.98
N MET A 184 11.64 -11.67 -4.82
CA MET A 184 12.44 -12.48 -3.89
C MET A 184 12.50 -13.97 -4.26
N GLY A 185 11.78 -14.41 -5.30
CA GLY A 185 11.73 -15.82 -5.71
C GLY A 185 11.02 -16.73 -4.70
N LEU A 186 10.09 -16.18 -3.90
CA LEU A 186 9.32 -16.97 -2.95
C LEU A 186 8.21 -17.74 -3.69
N THR A 187 8.11 -19.04 -3.41
CA THR A 187 6.95 -19.88 -3.75
C THR A 187 5.70 -19.39 -3.03
N PRO A 188 4.49 -19.67 -3.57
CA PRO A 188 3.32 -18.84 -3.34
C PRO A 188 3.05 -18.64 -1.85
N VAL A 189 3.26 -17.40 -1.42
CA VAL A 189 2.87 -16.92 -0.10
C VAL A 189 1.43 -16.42 -0.21
N SER A 190 0.56 -16.84 0.70
CA SER A 190 -0.77 -16.24 0.80
C SER A 190 -0.62 -14.91 1.50
N ILE A 191 -1.06 -13.83 0.85
CA ILE A 191 -0.98 -12.47 1.36
C ILE A 191 -2.41 -11.97 1.56
N ARG A 192 -2.67 -11.38 2.72
CA ARG A 192 -3.96 -10.75 3.00
C ARG A 192 -3.77 -9.52 3.85
N ALA A 193 -4.35 -8.42 3.43
CA ALA A 193 -4.44 -7.23 4.26
C ALA A 193 -5.84 -7.14 4.88
N ARG A 194 -5.94 -6.72 6.14
CA ARG A 194 -7.23 -6.46 6.79
C ARG A 194 -7.18 -5.20 7.62
N TRP A 195 -8.28 -4.44 7.61
CA TRP A 195 -8.45 -3.32 8.53
C TRP A 195 -8.62 -3.82 9.96
N THR A 196 -7.91 -3.17 10.88
CA THR A 196 -8.04 -3.32 12.34
C THR A 196 -8.48 -2.00 13.00
N GLY A 197 -8.61 -0.94 12.22
CA GLY A 197 -9.13 0.37 12.61
C GLY A 197 -9.18 1.33 11.42
N PRO A 198 -9.60 2.60 11.61
CA PRO A 198 -9.78 3.55 10.51
C PRO A 198 -8.54 3.78 9.64
N LEU A 199 -7.35 3.75 10.25
CA LEU A 199 -6.06 3.80 9.58
C LEU A 199 -5.14 2.67 10.05
N SER A 200 -5.69 1.60 10.62
CA SER A 200 -4.90 0.52 11.19
C SER A 200 -5.17 -0.76 10.40
N LEU A 201 -4.11 -1.49 10.08
CA LEU A 201 -4.21 -2.73 9.32
C LEU A 201 -3.27 -3.80 9.85
N ASP A 202 -3.62 -5.05 9.56
CA ASP A 202 -2.72 -6.18 9.64
C ASP A 202 -2.43 -6.68 8.23
N LEU A 203 -1.15 -6.88 7.91
CA LEU A 203 -0.70 -7.62 6.72
C LEU A 203 -0.29 -9.00 7.17
N GLU A 204 -1.02 -10.01 6.71
CA GLU A 204 -0.76 -11.40 7.02
C GLU A 204 -0.12 -12.08 5.82
N CYS A 205 0.97 -12.80 6.08
CA CYS A 205 1.62 -13.66 5.11
C CYS A 205 1.72 -15.07 5.68
N SER A 206 1.37 -16.09 4.89
CA SER A 206 1.59 -17.50 5.25
C SER A 206 2.31 -18.26 4.15
N TRP A 207 3.13 -19.25 4.52
CA TRP A 207 4.06 -19.97 3.64
C TRP A 207 4.27 -21.44 4.03
#